data_AF-A0A453QG30-F1
#
_entry.id   AF-A0A453QG30-F1
#
_cell.length_a   1.000
_cell.length_b   1.000
_cell.length_c   1.000
_cell.angle_alpha   90.00
_cell.angle_beta   90.00
_cell.angle_gamma   90.00
#
_symmetry.space_group_name_H-M   'P 1'
#
loop_
_entity.id
_entity.type
_entity.pdbx_description
1 polymer ?
#
loop_
_entity_poly.entity_id
_entity_poly.type
_entity_poly.pdbx_seq_one_letter_code
_entity_poly.pdbx_strand_id
1 'polypeptide(L)'
;LPSGIVKLKKLRHLLAEKTIDPYWRGLQCCRGVRVPNGLANLINLQTLQALELQDESLRHLGVLRQLRSLRLWNVKGICSGRISESLFQMQSLSDLSVSASDENEVLLLNVLLPNLQKLCLRGRLAEGVLEESPLFQAAGGQNLHELVLSWSQLREDPLPSLSRLSNLTFLDFTRAYTGEQLAFFAGWFPKLKILYLIDLPNLNQLQIQQGAMASLERLYLINLSSLMEVPPGIEFLVPLQRLVFYETSSEFLMLLCQFSAIEGTQWQHTLCR
;
A
#
# COMPACT_ATOMS: atom_id res chain seq x y z
N LEU A 1 -12.77 -6.76 22.93
CA LEU A 1 -12.41 -8.19 23.12
C LEU A 1 -12.77 -8.61 24.54
N PRO A 2 -13.08 -9.90 24.78
CA PRO A 2 -13.24 -10.42 26.14
C PRO A 2 -11.97 -10.21 26.97
N SER A 3 -12.10 -9.82 28.24
CA SER A 3 -10.97 -9.57 29.13
C SER A 3 -10.08 -10.80 29.36
N GLY A 4 -10.64 -12.01 29.24
CA GLY A 4 -9.90 -13.27 29.36
C GLY A 4 -8.90 -13.56 28.24
N ILE A 5 -8.94 -12.84 27.11
CA ILE A 5 -8.08 -13.12 25.95
C ILE A 5 -6.59 -13.07 26.31
N VAL A 6 -6.20 -12.13 27.19
CA VAL A 6 -4.80 -11.93 27.62
C VAL A 6 -4.27 -13.07 28.50
N LYS A 7 -5.13 -13.99 28.96
CA LYS A 7 -4.73 -15.18 29.72
C LYS A 7 -4.32 -16.33 28.81
N LEU A 8 -4.62 -16.27 27.51
CA LEU A 8 -4.34 -17.31 26.53
C LEU A 8 -2.88 -17.27 26.08
N LYS A 9 -1.94 -17.69 26.94
CA LYS A 9 -0.49 -17.65 26.67
C LYS A 9 -0.03 -18.44 25.43
N LYS A 10 -0.84 -19.38 24.96
CA LYS A 10 -0.58 -20.19 23.75
C LYS A 10 -1.26 -19.63 22.49
N LEU A 11 -1.96 -18.51 22.59
CA LEU A 11 -2.64 -17.89 21.45
C LEU A 11 -1.61 -17.46 20.41
N ARG A 12 -1.81 -17.91 19.16
CA ARG A 12 -0.94 -17.57 18.02
C ARG A 12 -1.59 -16.60 17.05
N HIS A 13 -2.91 -16.61 16.94
CA HIS A 13 -3.62 -15.79 15.97
C HIS A 13 -4.80 -15.09 16.66
N LEU A 14 -4.83 -13.77 16.55
CA LEU A 14 -5.95 -12.94 16.95
C LEU A 14 -6.50 -12.28 15.69
N LEU A 15 -7.54 -12.89 15.14
CA LEU A 15 -8.19 -12.50 13.89
C LEU A 15 -9.51 -11.81 14.21
N ALA A 16 -9.47 -10.49 14.34
CA ALA A 16 -10.63 -9.68 14.62
C ALA A 16 -10.42 -8.26 14.08
N GLU A 17 -11.36 -7.82 13.24
CA GLU A 17 -11.39 -6.49 12.61
C GLU A 17 -12.86 -6.15 12.36
N LYS A 18 -13.21 -4.86 12.43
CA LYS A 18 -14.53 -4.38 12.01
C LYS A 18 -14.39 -3.61 10.71
N THR A 19 -14.97 -4.14 9.64
CA THR A 19 -15.09 -3.42 8.37
C THR A 19 -16.16 -2.33 8.47
N ILE A 20 -15.82 -1.13 8.00
CA ILE A 20 -16.71 0.05 7.95
C ILE A 20 -17.00 0.37 6.48
N ASP A 21 -15.96 0.43 5.65
CA ASP A 21 -16.05 0.65 4.20
C ASP A 21 -15.49 -0.59 3.48
N PRO A 22 -16.34 -1.38 2.81
CA PRO A 22 -15.91 -2.59 2.12
C PRO A 22 -15.09 -2.31 0.86
N TYR A 23 -15.11 -1.08 0.34
CA TYR A 23 -14.34 -0.67 -0.84
C TYR A 23 -12.94 -0.18 -0.50
N TRP A 24 -12.60 -0.09 0.80
CA TRP A 24 -11.29 0.36 1.27
C TRP A 24 -10.85 1.73 0.73
N ARG A 25 -11.80 2.59 0.32
CA ARG A 25 -11.51 3.91 -0.25
C ARG A 25 -11.37 4.98 0.83
N GLY A 26 -12.20 4.94 1.88
CA GLY A 26 -12.15 5.93 2.98
C GLY A 26 -11.01 5.67 3.97
N LEU A 27 -10.30 6.69 4.45
CA LEU A 27 -9.13 6.53 5.34
C LEU A 27 -9.42 5.57 6.51
N GLN A 28 -10.55 5.74 7.19
CA GLN A 28 -11.02 4.87 8.28
C GLN A 28 -11.93 3.74 7.77
N CYS A 29 -11.45 2.93 6.82
CA CYS A 29 -12.26 1.85 6.23
C CYS A 29 -12.47 0.65 7.17
N CYS A 30 -11.63 0.48 8.18
CA CYS A 30 -11.82 -0.51 9.23
C CYS A 30 -11.49 0.04 10.62
N ARG A 31 -11.85 -0.73 11.65
CA ARG A 31 -11.43 -0.52 13.04
C ARG A 31 -10.79 -1.77 13.60
N GLY A 32 -9.70 -1.58 14.32
CA GLY A 32 -9.03 -2.65 15.03
C GLY A 32 -9.75 -3.04 16.31
N VAL A 33 -9.24 -4.10 16.94
CA VAL A 33 -9.64 -4.46 18.29
C VAL A 33 -8.80 -3.74 19.32
N ARG A 34 -9.48 -3.25 20.37
CA ARG A 34 -8.83 -2.81 21.59
C ARG A 34 -8.49 -4.04 22.43
N VAL A 35 -7.20 -4.29 22.61
CA VAL A 35 -6.73 -5.36 23.50
C VAL A 35 -6.70 -4.84 24.94
N PRO A 36 -7.37 -5.51 25.89
CA PRO A 36 -7.29 -5.16 27.31
C PRO A 36 -5.85 -5.21 27.83
N ASN A 37 -5.61 -4.61 29.01
CA ASN A 37 -4.32 -4.67 29.68
C ASN A 37 -3.79 -6.11 29.75
N GLY A 38 -2.52 -6.30 29.39
CA GLY A 38 -1.91 -7.63 29.28
C GLY A 38 -1.61 -8.10 27.85
N LEU A 39 -1.57 -7.20 26.86
CA LEU A 39 -1.04 -7.52 25.53
C LEU A 39 0.34 -8.21 25.61
N ALA A 40 1.18 -7.80 26.56
CA ALA A 40 2.50 -8.37 26.81
C ALA A 40 2.48 -9.87 27.19
N ASN A 41 1.34 -10.43 27.59
CA ASN A 41 1.23 -11.86 27.92
C ASN A 41 1.10 -12.75 26.66
N LEU A 42 0.80 -12.16 25.50
CA LEU A 42 0.57 -12.87 24.24
C LEU A 42 1.87 -13.07 23.45
N ILE A 43 2.97 -13.44 24.11
CA ILE A 43 4.32 -13.52 23.50
C ILE A 43 4.45 -14.51 22.34
N ASN A 44 3.53 -15.48 22.23
CA ASN A 44 3.49 -16.47 21.16
C ASN A 44 2.61 -16.03 19.97
N LEU A 45 2.12 -14.79 19.97
CA LEU A 45 1.27 -14.27 18.92
C LEU A 45 2.09 -14.09 17.63
N GLN A 46 1.57 -14.66 16.55
CA GLN A 46 2.15 -14.65 15.21
C GLN A 46 1.31 -13.77 14.27
N THR A 47 0.01 -13.66 14.51
CA THR A 47 -0.89 -12.81 13.73
C THR A 47 -1.74 -11.94 14.64
N LEU A 48 -1.69 -10.63 14.42
CA LEU A 48 -2.58 -9.65 15.01
C LEU A 48 -3.27 -8.88 13.87
N GLN A 49 -4.46 -9.35 13.49
CA GLN A 49 -5.12 -8.93 12.25
C GLN A 49 -5.45 -7.45 12.20
N ALA A 50 -5.81 -6.84 13.34
CA ALA A 50 -6.12 -5.42 13.43
C ALA A 50 -6.05 -4.94 14.89
N LEU A 51 -4.99 -4.26 15.28
CA LEU A 51 -4.87 -3.63 16.60
C LEU A 51 -5.30 -2.17 16.51
N GLU A 52 -6.28 -1.77 17.32
CA GLU A 52 -6.60 -0.36 17.52
C GLU A 52 -5.59 0.22 18.53
N LEU A 53 -4.65 1.04 18.03
CA LEU A 53 -3.52 1.50 18.83
C LEU A 53 -3.98 2.49 19.92
N GLN A 54 -3.50 2.23 21.13
CA GLN A 54 -3.63 3.03 22.35
C GLN A 54 -2.28 3.08 23.07
N ASP A 55 -2.07 4.05 23.95
CA ASP A 55 -0.79 4.24 24.66
C ASP A 55 -0.32 2.98 25.39
N GLU A 56 -1.21 2.28 26.09
CA GLU A 56 -0.87 1.03 26.80
C GLU A 56 -0.50 -0.10 25.85
N SER A 57 -1.21 -0.25 24.72
CA SER A 57 -0.86 -1.26 23.72
C SER A 57 0.49 -0.97 23.06
N LEU A 58 0.81 0.31 22.80
CA LEU A 58 2.06 0.74 22.19
C LEU A 58 3.26 0.44 23.10
N ARG A 59 3.13 0.61 24.42
CA ARG A 59 4.19 0.27 25.40
C ARG A 59 4.59 -1.19 25.37
N HIS A 60 3.68 -2.08 25.00
CA HIS A 60 3.89 -3.52 25.03
C HIS A 60 4.07 -4.16 23.66
N LEU A 61 3.94 -3.39 22.57
CA LEU A 61 3.99 -3.94 21.22
C LEU A 61 5.32 -4.64 20.94
N GLY A 62 6.46 -4.05 21.33
CA GLY A 62 7.80 -4.59 21.09
C GLY A 62 8.13 -5.92 21.78
N VAL A 63 7.30 -6.43 22.70
CA VAL A 63 7.53 -7.75 23.32
C VAL A 63 7.00 -8.90 22.46
N LEU A 64 6.15 -8.60 21.47
CA LEU A 64 5.51 -9.58 20.58
C LEU A 64 6.44 -9.98 19.42
N ARG A 65 7.62 -10.53 19.78
CA ARG A 65 8.72 -10.79 18.84
C ARG A 65 8.44 -11.90 17.81
N GLN A 66 7.41 -12.73 18.06
CA GLN A 66 7.00 -13.81 17.15
C GLN A 66 6.00 -13.36 16.08
N LEU A 67 5.60 -12.07 16.08
CA LEU A 67 4.69 -11.55 15.07
C LEU A 67 5.28 -11.69 13.67
N ARG A 68 4.44 -12.21 12.78
CA ARG A 68 4.66 -12.35 11.35
C ARG A 68 3.74 -11.42 10.58
N SER A 69 2.53 -11.20 11.08
CA SER A 69 1.56 -10.30 10.49
C SER A 69 0.95 -9.37 11.54
N LEU A 70 1.06 -8.06 11.29
CA LEU A 70 0.60 -7.00 12.17
C LEU A 70 -0.11 -5.91 11.36
N ARG A 71 -1.32 -5.54 11.78
CA ARG A 71 -2.02 -4.35 11.31
C ARG A 71 -2.30 -3.41 12.46
N LEU A 72 -1.91 -2.16 12.31
CA LEU A 72 -2.14 -1.08 13.25
C LEU A 72 -3.15 -0.10 12.68
N TRP A 73 -4.19 0.18 13.45
CA TRP A 73 -5.19 1.22 13.20
C TRP A 73 -5.06 2.34 14.23
N ASN A 74 -5.62 3.51 13.91
CA ASN A 74 -5.65 4.66 14.81
C ASN A 74 -4.24 5.13 15.23
N VAL A 75 -3.29 5.13 14.28
CA VAL A 75 -1.92 5.54 14.53
C VAL A 75 -1.77 7.06 14.41
N LYS A 76 -1.30 7.69 15.48
CA LYS A 76 -0.90 9.11 15.46
C LYS A 76 0.55 9.24 14.99
N GLY A 77 0.86 10.28 14.24
CA GLY A 77 2.20 10.56 13.72
C GLY A 77 3.25 10.65 14.82
N ILE A 78 2.90 11.24 15.97
CA ILE A 78 3.77 11.31 17.17
C ILE A 78 4.19 9.94 17.70
N CYS A 79 3.44 8.88 17.40
CA CYS A 79 3.77 7.51 17.82
C CYS A 79 4.74 6.81 16.87
N SER A 80 5.03 7.34 15.68
CA SER A 80 5.77 6.64 14.62
C SER A 80 7.17 6.19 15.05
N GLY A 81 7.87 7.00 15.86
CA GLY A 81 9.18 6.63 16.42
C GLY A 81 9.09 5.41 17.34
N ARG A 82 8.17 5.42 18.30
CA ARG A 82 7.94 4.30 19.23
C ARG A 82 7.43 3.03 18.54
N ILE A 83 6.66 3.19 17.46
CA ILE A 83 6.25 2.07 16.61
C ILE A 83 7.47 1.50 15.91
N SER A 84 8.34 2.34 15.32
CA SER A 84 9.59 1.91 14.67
C SER A 84 10.49 1.13 15.65
N GLU A 85 10.66 1.62 16.88
CA GLU A 85 11.39 0.92 17.95
C GLU A 85 10.78 -0.45 18.28
N SER A 86 9.45 -0.54 18.32
CA SER A 86 8.73 -1.80 18.59
C SER A 86 8.88 -2.78 17.43
N LEU A 87 8.74 -2.30 16.18
CA LEU A 87 8.88 -3.09 14.96
C LEU A 87 10.30 -3.65 14.80
N PHE A 88 11.32 -2.90 15.24
CA PHE A 88 12.71 -3.36 15.22
C PHE A 88 12.92 -4.66 16.03
N GLN A 89 12.09 -4.92 17.04
CA GLN A 89 12.16 -6.17 17.83
C GLN A 89 11.48 -7.36 17.12
N MET A 90 10.74 -7.13 16.03
CA MET A 90 9.92 -8.12 15.32
C MET A 90 10.62 -8.60 14.04
N GLN A 91 11.77 -9.24 14.20
CA GLN A 91 12.59 -9.67 13.06
C GLN A 91 11.91 -10.72 12.15
N SER A 92 10.84 -11.38 12.62
CA SER A 92 10.06 -12.34 11.82
C SER A 92 8.87 -11.72 11.08
N LEU A 93 8.69 -10.39 11.14
CA LEU A 93 7.54 -9.72 10.53
C LEU A 93 7.65 -9.75 9.00
N SER A 94 6.65 -10.37 8.37
CA SER A 94 6.50 -10.46 6.91
C SER A 94 5.38 -9.58 6.36
N ASP A 95 4.40 -9.23 7.18
CA ASP A 95 3.21 -8.49 6.74
C ASP A 95 2.95 -7.34 7.72
N LEU A 96 3.06 -6.11 7.23
CA LEU A 96 2.82 -4.91 8.03
C LEU A 96 1.77 -4.02 7.36
N SER A 97 0.76 -3.61 8.12
CA SER A 97 -0.16 -2.56 7.74
C SER A 97 -0.23 -1.50 8.83
N VAL A 98 -0.09 -0.23 8.46
CA VAL A 98 -0.15 0.92 9.38
C VAL A 98 -1.11 1.95 8.83
N SER A 99 -2.15 2.26 9.60
CA SER A 99 -3.19 3.22 9.24
C SER A 99 -3.23 4.38 10.23
N ALA A 100 -3.06 5.59 9.71
CA ALA A 100 -3.15 6.83 10.45
C ALA A 100 -4.54 7.01 11.09
N SER A 101 -4.62 7.72 12.21
CA SER A 101 -5.90 8.03 12.86
C SER A 101 -6.74 9.01 12.06
N ASP A 102 -6.09 9.96 11.37
CA ASP A 102 -6.73 10.94 10.50
C ASP A 102 -5.77 11.45 9.40
N GLU A 103 -6.27 12.30 8.51
CA GLU A 103 -5.55 12.78 7.32
C GLU A 103 -4.43 13.78 7.63
N ASN A 104 -4.43 14.38 8.83
CA ASN A 104 -3.40 15.34 9.25
C ASN A 104 -2.19 14.66 9.88
N GLU A 105 -2.35 13.41 10.33
CA GLU A 105 -1.31 12.64 10.98
C GLU A 105 -0.27 12.17 9.96
N VAL A 106 0.99 12.56 10.18
CA VAL A 106 2.12 12.24 9.31
C VAL A 106 2.83 11.00 9.83
N LEU A 107 2.83 9.94 9.04
CA LEU A 107 3.52 8.69 9.36
C LEU A 107 4.99 8.77 8.92
N LEU A 108 5.88 8.40 9.85
CA LEU A 108 7.32 8.27 9.61
C LEU A 108 7.85 6.96 10.21
N LEU A 109 7.81 5.89 9.42
CA LEU A 109 8.37 4.61 9.81
C LEU A 109 9.83 4.52 9.34
N ASN A 110 10.75 4.65 10.28
CA ASN A 110 12.19 4.58 10.03
C ASN A 110 12.76 3.33 10.70
N VAL A 111 12.55 2.17 10.05
CA VAL A 111 12.93 0.87 10.60
C VAL A 111 13.34 -0.07 9.48
N LEU A 112 14.35 -0.91 9.72
CA LEU A 112 14.74 -1.99 8.82
C LEU A 112 13.95 -3.25 9.16
N LEU A 113 13.16 -3.77 8.22
CA LEU A 113 12.40 -5.01 8.34
C LEU A 113 12.81 -5.99 7.24
N PRO A 114 13.89 -6.76 7.44
CA PRO A 114 14.53 -7.52 6.34
C PRO A 114 13.65 -8.64 5.78
N ASN A 115 12.68 -9.14 6.57
CA ASN A 115 11.78 -10.23 6.15
C ASN A 115 10.42 -9.72 5.63
N LEU A 116 10.26 -8.41 5.47
CA LEU A 116 9.00 -7.81 5.06
C LEU A 116 8.67 -8.18 3.61
N GLN A 117 7.49 -8.78 3.42
CA GLN A 117 6.97 -9.21 2.12
C GLN A 117 5.79 -8.36 1.66
N LYS A 118 4.99 -7.87 2.62
CA LYS A 118 3.81 -7.02 2.36
C LYS A 118 3.83 -5.78 3.23
N LEU A 119 3.68 -4.62 2.60
CA LEU A 119 3.60 -3.33 3.28
C LEU A 119 2.37 -2.58 2.81
N CYS A 120 1.53 -2.18 3.75
CA CYS A 120 0.39 -1.29 3.51
C CYS A 120 0.51 -0.06 4.41
N LEU A 121 0.72 1.11 3.82
CA LEU A 121 0.73 2.39 4.54
C LEU A 121 -0.50 3.20 4.13
N ARG A 122 -1.30 3.57 5.12
CA ARG A 122 -2.56 4.30 4.91
C ARG A 122 -2.57 5.58 5.73
N GLY A 123 -2.55 6.72 5.06
CA GLY A 123 -2.42 8.05 5.68
C GLY A 123 -1.20 8.79 5.15
N ARG A 124 -1.12 10.08 5.50
CA ARG A 124 -0.10 10.99 4.98
C ARG A 124 1.30 10.51 5.36
N LEU A 125 2.21 10.47 4.39
CA LEU A 125 3.60 10.10 4.61
C LEU A 125 4.48 11.35 4.77
N ALA A 126 5.53 11.22 5.56
CA ALA A 126 6.57 12.25 5.63
C ALA A 126 7.24 12.43 4.26
N GLU A 127 7.59 13.67 3.94
CA GLU A 127 8.37 14.01 2.74
C GLU A 127 9.75 13.33 2.81
N GLY A 128 10.25 12.84 1.68
CA GLY A 128 11.52 12.11 1.64
C GLY A 128 11.48 10.67 2.17
N VAL A 129 10.35 10.18 2.70
CA VAL A 129 10.35 8.87 3.39
C VAL A 129 10.67 7.70 2.46
N LEU A 130 10.30 7.80 1.17
CA LEU A 130 10.58 6.74 0.19
C LEU A 130 12.07 6.73 -0.20
N GLU A 131 12.73 7.88 -0.10
CA GLU A 131 14.14 8.09 -0.38
C GLU A 131 15.01 7.70 0.83
N GLU A 132 14.58 8.03 2.04
CA GLU A 132 15.41 7.98 3.25
C GLU A 132 15.18 6.73 4.11
N SER A 133 13.95 6.22 4.16
CA SER A 133 13.63 5.12 5.09
C SER A 133 14.26 3.80 4.65
N PRO A 134 14.90 3.05 5.57
CA PRO A 134 15.42 1.70 5.32
C PRO A 134 14.38 0.72 4.76
N LEU A 135 13.08 0.97 4.96
CA LEU A 135 11.99 0.16 4.41
C LEU A 135 11.99 0.10 2.88
N PHE A 136 12.32 1.23 2.24
CA PHE A 136 12.28 1.38 0.79
C PHE A 136 13.66 1.28 0.14
N GLN A 137 14.69 1.03 0.96
CA GLN A 137 16.05 0.83 0.52
C GLN A 137 16.31 -0.63 0.19
N ALA A 138 17.34 -0.89 -0.62
CA ALA A 138 17.65 -2.23 -1.11
C ALA A 138 17.69 -3.28 0.00
N ALA A 139 18.31 -3.00 1.15
CA ALA A 139 18.42 -3.95 2.26
C ALA A 139 17.07 -4.30 2.94
N GLY A 140 16.13 -3.36 3.03
CA GLY A 140 14.80 -3.60 3.63
C GLY A 140 13.77 -4.08 2.61
N GLY A 141 13.98 -3.76 1.34
CA GLY A 141 13.04 -4.01 0.26
C GLY A 141 13.24 -5.31 -0.52
N GLN A 142 14.30 -6.10 -0.24
CA GLN A 142 14.61 -7.29 -1.06
C GLN A 142 13.49 -8.32 -1.07
N ASN A 143 12.78 -8.49 0.04
CA ASN A 143 11.70 -9.48 0.15
C ASN A 143 10.32 -8.88 -0.14
N LEU A 144 10.23 -7.58 -0.39
CA LEU A 144 8.95 -6.91 -0.56
C LEU A 144 8.36 -7.22 -1.94
N HIS A 145 7.19 -7.84 -1.93
CA HIS A 145 6.46 -8.25 -3.13
C HIS A 145 5.15 -7.51 -3.32
N GLU A 146 4.56 -6.99 -2.23
CA GLU A 146 3.32 -6.22 -2.26
C GLU A 146 3.49 -4.89 -1.52
N LEU A 147 3.21 -3.79 -2.21
CA LEU A 147 3.19 -2.46 -1.64
C LEU A 147 1.86 -1.77 -1.92
N VAL A 148 1.21 -1.33 -0.85
CA VAL A 148 -0.01 -0.52 -0.90
C VAL A 148 0.27 0.81 -0.24
N LEU A 149 0.15 1.89 -1.00
CA LEU A 149 0.18 3.25 -0.50
C LEU A 149 -1.22 3.84 -0.66
N SER A 150 -1.81 4.28 0.44
CA SER A 150 -3.14 4.85 0.46
C SER A 150 -3.14 6.16 1.21
N TRP A 151 -3.84 7.18 0.70
CA TRP A 151 -3.94 8.49 1.35
C TRP A 151 -2.57 9.13 1.69
N SER A 152 -1.52 8.78 0.94
CA SER A 152 -0.13 9.10 1.25
C SER A 152 0.27 10.55 1.01
N GLN A 153 -0.51 11.28 0.20
CA GLN A 153 -0.25 12.69 -0.18
C GLN A 153 1.16 12.94 -0.72
N LEU A 154 1.68 12.00 -1.50
CA LEU A 154 2.99 12.11 -2.16
C LEU A 154 2.94 13.21 -3.21
N ARG A 155 3.85 14.18 -3.13
CA ARG A 155 3.91 15.32 -4.06
C ARG A 155 4.83 15.05 -5.24
N GLU A 156 5.99 14.45 -4.98
CA GLU A 156 6.97 14.05 -5.98
C GLU A 156 6.63 12.66 -6.53
N ASP A 157 7.07 12.38 -7.77
CA ASP A 157 6.89 11.07 -8.39
C ASP A 157 7.57 10.00 -7.51
N PRO A 158 6.81 9.04 -6.95
CA PRO A 158 7.38 8.02 -6.07
C PRO A 158 8.09 6.88 -6.83
N LEU A 159 7.89 6.76 -8.14
CA LEU A 159 8.38 5.65 -8.93
C LEU A 159 9.91 5.53 -8.96
N PRO A 160 10.72 6.61 -9.03
CA PRO A 160 12.18 6.51 -8.93
C PRO A 160 12.63 5.78 -7.67
N SER A 161 12.08 6.16 -6.51
CA SER A 161 12.42 5.54 -5.23
C SER A 161 11.93 4.10 -5.12
N LEU A 162 10.72 3.82 -5.62
CA LEU A 162 10.12 2.49 -5.57
C LEU A 162 10.68 1.53 -6.63
N SER A 163 11.25 2.03 -7.73
CA SER A 163 11.83 1.20 -8.80
C SER A 163 13.00 0.33 -8.31
N ARG A 164 13.65 0.75 -7.22
CA ARG A 164 14.71 0.00 -6.52
C ARG A 164 14.20 -1.31 -5.92
N LEU A 165 12.89 -1.41 -5.67
CA LEU A 165 12.20 -2.59 -5.13
C LEU A 165 11.87 -3.57 -6.27
N SER A 166 12.91 -4.15 -6.86
CA SER A 166 12.81 -4.98 -8.07
C SER A 166 11.99 -6.26 -7.93
N ASN A 167 11.66 -6.66 -6.69
CA ASN A 167 10.87 -7.83 -6.36
C ASN A 167 9.36 -7.56 -6.20
N LEU A 168 8.91 -6.31 -6.38
CA LEU A 168 7.49 -5.98 -6.35
C LEU A 168 6.73 -6.71 -7.46
N THR A 169 5.66 -7.38 -7.06
CA THR A 169 4.69 -8.06 -7.92
C THR A 169 3.33 -7.38 -7.90
N PHE A 170 3.06 -6.60 -6.86
CA PHE A 170 1.82 -5.84 -6.65
C PHE A 170 2.14 -4.43 -6.17
N LEU A 171 1.57 -3.43 -6.82
CA LEU A 171 1.65 -2.03 -6.43
C LEU A 171 0.26 -1.39 -6.50
N ASP A 172 -0.15 -0.72 -5.43
CA ASP A 172 -1.42 0.00 -5.34
C ASP A 172 -1.21 1.41 -4.79
N PHE A 173 -1.65 2.39 -5.58
CA PHE A 173 -1.80 3.78 -5.19
C PHE A 173 -3.29 4.15 -5.13
N THR A 174 -3.81 4.30 -3.92
CA THR A 174 -5.19 4.76 -3.68
C THR A 174 -5.18 6.11 -2.98
N ARG A 175 -5.49 7.21 -3.67
CA ARG A 175 -5.30 8.59 -3.13
C ARG A 175 -3.87 8.83 -2.61
N ALA A 176 -2.90 8.14 -3.20
CA ALA A 176 -1.53 8.14 -2.69
C ALA A 176 -0.71 9.34 -3.20
N TYR A 177 -0.99 9.80 -4.41
CA TYR A 177 -0.19 10.78 -5.15
C TYR A 177 -1.04 11.99 -5.50
N THR A 178 -0.50 13.18 -5.24
CA THR A 178 -1.13 14.48 -5.51
C THR A 178 -0.42 15.27 -6.61
N GLY A 179 0.68 14.75 -7.15
CA GLY A 179 1.33 15.34 -8.32
C GLY A 179 0.60 14.99 -9.62
N GLU A 180 1.15 15.50 -10.72
CA GLU A 180 0.46 15.51 -12.01
C GLU A 180 0.92 14.42 -12.97
N GLN A 181 2.16 13.93 -12.80
CA GLN A 181 2.82 13.07 -13.76
C GLN A 181 3.42 11.85 -13.09
N LEU A 182 3.29 10.69 -13.72
CA LEU A 182 4.00 9.46 -13.36
C LEU A 182 4.72 8.92 -14.59
N ALA A 183 6.00 8.58 -14.44
CA ALA A 183 6.80 8.01 -15.52
C ALA A 183 7.39 6.65 -15.13
N PHE A 184 7.01 5.62 -15.87
CA PHE A 184 7.59 4.29 -15.77
C PHE A 184 8.72 4.15 -16.80
N PHE A 185 9.98 4.17 -16.33
CA PHE A 185 11.15 4.08 -17.21
C PHE A 185 11.56 2.63 -17.55
N ALA A 186 12.31 2.49 -18.64
CA ALA A 186 12.80 1.20 -19.11
C ALA A 186 13.54 0.41 -18.01
N GLY A 187 13.22 -0.87 -17.87
CA GLY A 187 13.82 -1.75 -16.85
C GLY A 187 13.24 -1.60 -15.44
N TRP A 188 12.35 -0.64 -15.19
CA TRP A 188 11.71 -0.49 -13.89
C TRP A 188 10.60 -1.53 -13.68
N PHE A 189 10.49 -2.00 -12.43
CA PHE A 189 9.46 -2.94 -11.98
C PHE A 189 9.39 -4.24 -12.82
N PRO A 190 10.50 -4.97 -13.01
CA PRO A 190 10.57 -6.09 -13.95
C PRO A 190 9.65 -7.27 -13.57
N LYS A 191 9.26 -7.40 -12.29
CA LYS A 191 8.40 -8.49 -11.78
C LYS A 191 6.97 -8.04 -11.46
N LEU A 192 6.63 -6.78 -11.71
CA LEU A 192 5.31 -6.25 -11.36
C LEU A 192 4.25 -6.90 -12.24
N LYS A 193 3.24 -7.51 -11.61
CA LYS A 193 2.14 -8.21 -12.26
C LYS A 193 0.84 -7.43 -12.19
N ILE A 194 0.63 -6.68 -11.12
CA ILE A 194 -0.63 -5.97 -10.86
C ILE A 194 -0.31 -4.53 -10.42
N LEU A 195 -0.90 -3.58 -11.12
CA LEU A 195 -0.83 -2.15 -10.79
C LEU A 195 -2.24 -1.58 -10.64
N TYR A 196 -2.49 -0.94 -9.50
CA TYR A 196 -3.67 -0.13 -9.23
C TYR A 196 -3.30 1.35 -9.09
N LEU A 197 -3.92 2.20 -9.89
CA LEU A 197 -3.92 3.66 -9.72
C LEU A 197 -5.38 4.09 -9.51
N ILE A 198 -5.72 4.48 -8.29
CA ILE A 198 -7.10 4.71 -7.82
C ILE A 198 -7.21 6.10 -7.19
N ASP A 199 -8.24 6.85 -7.58
CA ASP A 199 -8.58 8.16 -6.99
C ASP A 199 -7.37 9.11 -6.97
N LEU A 200 -6.70 9.29 -8.12
CA LEU A 200 -5.58 10.23 -8.29
C LEU A 200 -6.04 11.44 -9.12
N PRO A 201 -6.77 12.40 -8.53
CA PRO A 201 -7.52 13.41 -9.29
C PRO A 201 -6.63 14.38 -10.06
N ASN A 202 -5.38 14.56 -9.66
CA ASN A 202 -4.43 15.49 -10.31
C ASN A 202 -3.59 14.83 -11.41
N LEU A 203 -3.57 13.49 -11.46
CA LEU A 203 -2.76 12.76 -12.43
C LEU A 203 -3.30 13.02 -13.84
N ASN A 204 -2.57 13.81 -14.62
CA ASN A 204 -2.92 14.18 -15.99
C ASN A 204 -2.02 13.50 -17.03
N GLN A 205 -0.87 12.96 -16.61
CA GLN A 205 0.07 12.30 -17.50
C GLN A 205 0.59 10.99 -16.89
N LEU A 206 0.47 9.91 -17.65
CA LEU A 206 1.05 8.62 -17.34
C LEU A 206 1.92 8.17 -18.52
N GLN A 207 3.23 8.20 -18.35
CA GLN A 207 4.19 7.80 -19.38
C GLN A 207 4.72 6.39 -19.11
N ILE A 208 4.75 5.55 -20.14
CA ILE A 208 5.27 4.19 -20.06
C ILE A 208 6.34 4.04 -21.13
N GLN A 209 7.61 3.93 -20.72
CA GLN A 209 8.69 3.66 -21.66
C GLN A 209 8.72 2.18 -22.05
N GLN A 210 9.20 1.92 -23.27
CA GLN A 210 9.42 0.55 -23.75
C GLN A 210 10.35 -0.21 -22.79
N GLY A 211 9.91 -1.40 -22.36
CA GLY A 211 10.65 -2.23 -21.41
C GLY A 211 10.41 -1.91 -19.93
N ALA A 212 9.55 -0.94 -19.61
CA ALA A 212 9.03 -0.77 -18.26
C ALA A 212 7.98 -1.83 -17.93
N MET A 213 7.87 -2.24 -16.66
CA MET A 213 6.83 -3.15 -16.18
C MET A 213 6.66 -4.42 -17.04
N ALA A 214 7.79 -5.02 -17.44
CA ALA A 214 7.83 -6.07 -18.47
C ALA A 214 7.05 -7.35 -18.15
N SER A 215 6.51 -7.52 -16.93
CA SER A 215 5.70 -8.67 -16.50
C SER A 215 4.25 -8.29 -16.15
N LEU A 216 3.79 -7.08 -16.51
CA LEU A 216 2.49 -6.58 -16.06
C LEU A 216 1.34 -7.35 -16.70
N GLU A 217 0.52 -7.99 -15.87
CA GLU A 217 -0.63 -8.79 -16.30
C GLU A 217 -1.94 -8.02 -16.14
N ARG A 218 -2.03 -7.12 -15.15
CA ARG A 218 -3.27 -6.39 -14.81
C ARG A 218 -2.98 -4.93 -14.50
N LEU A 219 -3.66 -4.04 -15.21
CA LEU A 219 -3.61 -2.59 -15.00
C LEU A 219 -5.01 -2.07 -14.69
N TYR A 220 -5.15 -1.42 -13.55
CA TYR A 220 -6.40 -0.80 -13.10
C TYR A 220 -6.21 0.70 -12.95
N LEU A 221 -6.98 1.47 -13.72
CA LEU A 221 -6.98 2.92 -13.76
C LEU A 221 -8.38 3.37 -13.35
N ILE A 222 -8.54 3.81 -12.10
CA ILE A 222 -9.84 4.05 -11.47
C ILE A 222 -9.95 5.49 -10.98
N ASN A 223 -10.98 6.21 -11.40
CA ASN A 223 -11.25 7.59 -10.99
C ASN A 223 -10.03 8.53 -11.15
N LEU A 224 -9.51 8.59 -12.37
CA LEU A 224 -8.38 9.44 -12.77
C LEU A 224 -8.90 10.65 -13.56
N SER A 225 -9.61 11.55 -12.89
CA SER A 225 -10.42 12.60 -13.53
C SER A 225 -9.66 13.58 -14.44
N SER A 226 -8.35 13.76 -14.22
CA SER A 226 -7.51 14.66 -15.03
C SER A 226 -6.77 13.94 -16.16
N LEU A 227 -6.82 12.61 -16.24
CA LEU A 227 -6.16 11.84 -17.28
C LEU A 227 -7.03 11.86 -18.55
N MET A 228 -6.72 12.78 -19.46
CA MET A 228 -7.52 13.03 -20.66
C MET A 228 -7.01 12.28 -21.90
N GLU A 229 -5.80 11.73 -21.85
CA GLU A 229 -5.16 11.06 -22.99
C GLU A 229 -4.78 9.62 -22.65
N VAL A 230 -4.87 8.73 -23.64
CA VAL A 230 -4.40 7.34 -23.52
C VAL A 230 -2.92 7.37 -23.14
N PRO A 231 -2.49 6.69 -22.04
CA PRO A 231 -1.11 6.69 -21.60
C PRO A 231 -0.14 6.30 -22.74
N PRO A 232 0.80 7.18 -23.12
CA PRO A 232 1.78 6.85 -24.15
C PRO A 232 2.62 5.63 -23.75
N GLY A 233 2.74 4.66 -24.65
CA GLY A 233 3.49 3.42 -24.43
C GLY A 233 2.71 2.32 -23.72
N ILE A 234 1.40 2.48 -23.55
CA ILE A 234 0.52 1.38 -23.08
C ILE A 234 0.60 0.15 -23.99
N GLU A 235 0.87 0.36 -25.29
CA GLU A 235 1.11 -0.68 -26.29
C GLU A 235 2.36 -1.52 -26.03
N PHE A 236 3.29 -1.04 -25.20
CA PHE A 236 4.49 -1.81 -24.83
C PHE A 236 4.21 -2.87 -23.76
N LEU A 237 3.02 -2.86 -23.14
CA LEU A 237 2.62 -3.79 -22.10
C LEU A 237 2.12 -5.12 -22.70
N VAL A 238 2.98 -5.80 -23.47
CA VAL A 238 2.63 -7.02 -24.21
C VAL A 238 2.01 -8.15 -23.34
N PRO A 239 2.45 -8.41 -22.09
CA PRO A 239 1.86 -9.46 -21.26
C PRO A 239 0.49 -9.12 -20.66
N LEU A 240 -0.03 -7.92 -20.91
CA LEU A 240 -1.23 -7.40 -20.27
C LEU A 240 -2.45 -8.26 -20.65
N GLN A 241 -3.05 -8.89 -19.64
CA GLN A 241 -4.23 -9.73 -19.81
C GLN A 241 -5.50 -8.95 -19.50
N ARG A 242 -5.41 -8.00 -18.56
CA ARG A 242 -6.55 -7.22 -18.09
C ARG A 242 -6.21 -5.74 -17.99
N LEU A 243 -7.01 -4.93 -18.68
CA LEU A 243 -6.98 -3.48 -18.58
C LEU A 243 -8.35 -2.99 -18.11
N VAL A 244 -8.40 -2.32 -16.97
CA VAL A 244 -9.66 -1.82 -16.39
C VAL A 244 -9.63 -0.31 -16.27
N PHE A 245 -10.65 0.32 -16.82
CA PHE A 245 -10.95 1.74 -16.65
C PHE A 245 -12.27 1.89 -15.89
N TYR A 246 -12.24 2.41 -14.67
CA TYR A 246 -13.47 2.58 -13.88
C TYR A 246 -13.61 4.03 -13.47
N GLU A 247 -14.84 4.55 -13.45
CA GLU A 247 -15.10 5.94 -13.06
C GLU A 247 -14.27 6.94 -13.91
N THR A 248 -14.20 6.69 -15.22
CA THR A 248 -13.40 7.48 -16.17
C THR A 248 -14.30 8.41 -17.00
N SER A 249 -13.73 9.48 -17.57
CA SER A 249 -14.46 10.43 -18.41
C SER A 249 -14.90 9.80 -19.74
N SER A 250 -16.01 10.29 -20.30
CA SER A 250 -16.52 9.85 -21.60
C SER A 250 -15.54 10.10 -22.74
N GLU A 251 -14.85 11.23 -22.68
CA GLU A 251 -13.87 11.68 -23.68
C GLU A 251 -12.69 10.73 -23.75
N PHE A 252 -12.18 10.31 -22.58
CA PHE A 252 -11.07 9.38 -22.49
C PHE A 252 -11.43 7.99 -23.03
N LEU A 253 -12.65 7.50 -22.75
CA LEU A 253 -13.11 6.23 -23.31
C LEU A 253 -13.24 6.28 -24.84
N MET A 254 -13.69 7.41 -25.41
CA MET A 254 -13.74 7.56 -26.88
C MET A 254 -12.34 7.48 -27.51
N LEU A 255 -11.34 8.11 -26.89
CA LEU A 255 -9.95 8.05 -27.36
C LEU A 255 -9.39 6.63 -27.29
N LEU A 256 -9.67 5.90 -26.20
CA LEU A 256 -9.30 4.49 -26.06
C LEU A 256 -9.92 3.61 -27.15
N CYS A 257 -11.20 3.78 -27.48
CA CYS A 257 -11.86 2.99 -28.53
C CYS A 257 -11.29 3.24 -29.93
N GLN A 258 -10.67 4.40 -30.16
CA GLN A 258 -9.99 4.72 -31.41
C GLN A 258 -8.55 4.18 -31.45
N PHE A 259 -8.01 3.76 -30.32
CA PHE A 259 -6.64 3.25 -30.20
C PHE A 259 -6.58 1.77 -30.56
N SER A 260 -6.14 1.46 -31.78
CA SER A 260 -6.09 0.09 -32.34
C SER A 260 -5.01 -0.82 -31.73
N ALA A 261 -4.12 -0.29 -30.88
CA ALA A 261 -2.97 -1.03 -30.38
C ALA A 261 -3.28 -2.03 -29.23
N ILE A 262 -4.55 -2.17 -28.83
CA ILE A 262 -5.00 -3.04 -27.73
C ILE A 262 -5.62 -4.36 -28.28
N GLU A 263 -5.33 -4.73 -29.53
CA GLU A 263 -5.80 -5.99 -30.12
C GLU A 263 -5.33 -7.22 -29.30
N GLY A 264 -6.29 -7.98 -28.75
CA GLY A 264 -6.03 -9.22 -28.00
C GLY A 264 -6.09 -9.10 -26.47
N THR A 265 -6.17 -7.89 -25.91
CA THR A 265 -6.27 -7.67 -24.46
C THR A 265 -7.72 -7.70 -23.99
N GLN A 266 -8.03 -8.40 -22.89
CA GLN A 266 -9.35 -8.30 -22.27
C GLN A 266 -9.47 -6.99 -21.50
N TRP A 267 -10.22 -6.03 -22.04
CA TRP A 267 -10.50 -4.77 -21.37
C TRP A 267 -11.95 -4.65 -20.87
N GLN A 268 -12.12 -3.95 -19.75
CA GLN A 268 -13.41 -3.65 -19.14
C GLN A 268 -13.45 -2.16 -18.79
N HIS A 269 -14.59 -1.50 -19.04
CA HIS A 269 -14.74 -0.10 -18.67
C HIS A 269 -16.08 0.22 -17.99
N THR A 270 -16.12 1.29 -17.19
CA THR A 270 -17.35 1.87 -16.64
C THR A 270 -17.21 3.39 -16.55
N LEU A 271 -18.24 4.10 -17.02
CA LEU A 271 -18.31 5.57 -16.99
C LEU A 271 -18.64 6.09 -15.59
N CYS A 272 -18.07 7.24 -15.22
CA CYS A 272 -18.63 8.06 -14.13
C CYS A 272 -20.04 8.53 -14.52
N ARG A 273 -21.00 8.43 -13.59
CA ARG A 273 -22.36 9.00 -13.75
C ARG A 273 -22.41 10.43 -13.26
#